data_AF-A0AAW0URX5-F1
#
_entry.id   AF-A0AAW0URX5-F1
#
_cell.length_a   1.000
_cell.length_b   1.000
_cell.length_c   1.000
_cell.angle_alpha   90.00
_cell.angle_beta   90.00
_cell.angle_gamma   90.00
#
_symmetry.space_group_name_H-M   'P 1'
#
loop_
_entity.id
_entity.type
_entity.pdbx_description
1 polymer ?
#
loop_
_entity_poly.entity_id
_entity_poly.type
_entity_poly.pdbx_seq_one_letter_code
_entity_poly.pdbx_strand_id
1 'polypeptide(L)'
;MGRQGAATATSLTLCLMWLCCQCHSLPICEGVEDETPLHLLSTKTGYFNAHKDGSHWEKYTEAVHGCSAKQVWLLARHGTRFPTANDMGHLVKLLPPLSQRIRDNHRHDRGCLKEHDVSQLTDWFPPFELRDREQLQEMGHEEMASIGTHWREFLPDLFNVDFDPSLFKIDFTVKNRTEQSAYHFLRGMFGEDTVGNIELPKAYSPNFILRFYKACPRWLREVYKNNETTYKERWLFTETEHFKKMVHAVSARLGFMHPLSTDEMVAMYDECRYEAAWWPQRKSAWCSAFSHYDFEVMEYHQDLKYYYEDSFGHPLNPKTACQTLNDIRKLFQL
;
A
#
# COMPACT_ATOMS: atom_id res chain seq x y z
N MET A 1 -87.24 -6.94 41.67
CA MET A 1 -85.92 -6.62 42.27
C MET A 1 -84.88 -7.35 41.43
N GLY A 2 -84.32 -6.71 40.41
CA GLY A 2 -82.97 -6.11 40.43
C GLY A 2 -81.99 -7.14 39.85
N ARG A 3 -81.14 -6.89 38.84
CA ARG A 3 -80.53 -5.66 38.32
C ARG A 3 -80.23 -5.83 36.82
N GLN A 4 -80.14 -4.69 36.15
CA GLN A 4 -79.54 -4.48 34.83
C GLN A 4 -78.05 -4.87 34.81
N GLY A 5 -77.54 -5.25 33.64
CA GLY A 5 -76.11 -5.39 33.36
C GLY A 5 -75.87 -5.60 31.87
N ALA A 6 -75.01 -4.77 31.28
CA ALA A 6 -74.90 -4.49 29.86
C ALA A 6 -74.11 -5.54 29.04
N ALA A 7 -74.30 -5.46 27.73
CA ALA A 7 -73.58 -6.20 26.71
C ALA A 7 -72.10 -5.79 26.62
N THR A 8 -71.22 -6.75 26.30
CA THR A 8 -69.99 -6.52 25.53
C THR A 8 -69.63 -7.78 24.74
N ALA A 9 -69.48 -7.61 23.43
CA ALA A 9 -68.76 -8.51 22.54
C ALA A 9 -67.25 -8.29 22.70
N THR A 10 -66.44 -9.33 22.51
CA THR A 10 -65.06 -9.35 21.91
C THR A 10 -64.42 -10.71 22.21
N SER A 11 -64.26 -11.56 21.20
CA SER A 11 -63.07 -11.74 20.34
C SER A 11 -62.08 -12.76 20.92
N LEU A 12 -61.87 -13.83 20.14
CA LEU A 12 -60.80 -14.82 20.30
C LEU A 12 -59.45 -14.13 20.42
N THR A 13 -58.78 -14.30 21.56
CA THR A 13 -57.37 -13.97 21.68
C THR A 13 -56.55 -15.17 21.18
N LEU A 14 -56.21 -15.16 19.89
CA LEU A 14 -55.12 -15.97 19.36
C LEU A 14 -53.83 -15.52 20.07
N CYS A 15 -53.25 -16.38 20.89
CA CYS A 15 -51.92 -16.17 21.44
C CYS A 15 -50.90 -16.46 20.33
N LEU A 16 -50.61 -15.45 19.51
CA LEU A 16 -49.50 -15.47 18.56
C LEU A 16 -48.20 -15.40 19.37
N MET A 17 -47.55 -16.55 19.54
CA MET A 17 -46.15 -16.62 19.95
C MET A 17 -45.31 -15.89 18.92
N TRP A 18 -44.93 -14.66 19.23
CA TRP A 18 -43.88 -13.95 18.51
C TRP A 18 -42.53 -14.55 18.93
N LEU A 19 -42.14 -15.63 18.26
CA LEU A 19 -40.73 -15.97 18.11
C LEU A 19 -40.10 -14.84 17.29
N CYS A 20 -39.57 -13.84 17.98
CA CYS A 20 -38.75 -12.81 17.37
C CYS A 20 -37.37 -13.41 17.05
N CYS A 21 -37.31 -14.32 16.08
CA CYS A 21 -36.07 -14.61 15.37
C CYS A 21 -35.83 -13.46 14.39
N GLN A 22 -35.38 -12.32 14.90
CA GLN A 22 -34.62 -11.39 14.05
C GLN A 22 -33.23 -11.98 13.86
N CYS A 23 -33.13 -13.03 13.04
CA CYS A 23 -31.89 -13.35 12.37
C CYS A 23 -31.76 -12.34 11.24
N HIS A 24 -31.27 -11.13 11.55
CA HIS A 24 -30.63 -10.32 10.52
C HIS A 24 -29.23 -10.92 10.35
N SER A 25 -29.15 -12.04 9.63
CA SER A 25 -27.93 -12.39 8.93
C SER A 25 -27.73 -11.30 7.88
N LEU A 26 -27.07 -10.20 8.25
CA LEU A 26 -26.36 -9.40 7.25
C LEU A 26 -25.55 -10.40 6.42
N PRO A 27 -25.61 -10.38 5.08
CA PRO A 27 -24.80 -11.30 4.30
C PRO A 27 -23.35 -10.97 4.64
N ILE A 28 -22.70 -11.88 5.36
CA ILE A 28 -21.36 -11.77 5.97
C ILE A 28 -20.26 -11.40 4.92
N CYS A 29 -20.64 -11.34 3.65
CA CYS A 29 -19.80 -11.30 2.46
C CYS A 29 -20.19 -10.18 1.48
N GLU A 30 -21.11 -9.29 1.84
CA GLU A 30 -21.52 -8.20 0.95
C GLU A 30 -20.31 -7.32 0.57
N GLY A 31 -20.20 -6.95 -0.71
CA GLY A 31 -19.15 -6.06 -1.23
C GLY A 31 -17.77 -6.69 -1.44
N VAL A 32 -17.60 -8.00 -1.26
CA VAL A 32 -16.35 -8.69 -1.66
C VAL A 32 -16.39 -8.94 -3.16
N GLU A 33 -15.56 -8.20 -3.88
CA GLU A 33 -15.40 -8.37 -5.31
C GLU A 33 -14.34 -9.44 -5.63
N ASP A 34 -14.45 -10.05 -6.80
CA ASP A 34 -13.46 -11.00 -7.26
C ASP A 34 -12.13 -10.32 -7.59
N GLU A 35 -12.17 -9.08 -8.07
CA GLU A 35 -10.99 -8.26 -8.33
C GLU A 35 -10.58 -7.46 -7.07
N THR A 36 -9.30 -7.48 -6.75
CA THR A 36 -8.74 -6.64 -5.69
C THR A 36 -8.51 -5.22 -6.24
N PRO A 37 -8.94 -4.14 -5.55
CA PRO A 37 -8.68 -2.78 -5.99
C PRO A 37 -7.19 -2.43 -5.76
N LEU A 38 -6.33 -2.86 -6.68
CA LEU A 38 -4.86 -2.77 -6.56
C LEU A 38 -4.33 -1.34 -6.48
N HIS A 39 -5.16 -0.33 -6.76
CA HIS A 39 -4.82 1.08 -6.61
C HIS A 39 -4.94 1.57 -5.16
N LEU A 40 -5.72 0.89 -4.30
CA LEU A 40 -6.02 1.27 -2.92
C LEU A 40 -5.03 0.68 -1.89
N LEU A 41 -3.73 0.69 -2.21
CA LEU A 41 -2.67 0.06 -1.41
C LEU A 41 -1.68 1.06 -0.82
N SER A 42 -2.02 2.37 -0.84
CA SER A 42 -1.19 3.47 -0.34
C SER A 42 0.22 3.43 -0.93
N THR A 43 1.25 3.78 -0.16
CA THR A 43 2.66 3.79 -0.62
C THR A 43 3.24 2.41 -0.96
N LYS A 44 2.45 1.34 -0.95
CA LYS A 44 2.83 -0.01 -1.38
C LYS A 44 2.11 -0.47 -2.65
N THR A 45 1.31 0.38 -3.28
CA THR A 45 0.80 0.13 -4.64
C THR A 45 1.96 -0.10 -5.61
N GLY A 46 1.96 -1.25 -6.29
CA GLY A 46 2.95 -1.57 -7.34
C GLY A 46 2.85 -0.59 -8.51
N TYR A 47 3.98 -0.30 -9.16
CA TYR A 47 4.07 0.76 -10.16
C TYR A 47 3.11 0.53 -11.34
N PHE A 48 3.06 -0.70 -11.86
CA PHE A 48 2.17 -1.07 -12.96
C PHE A 48 0.69 -0.97 -12.60
N ASN A 49 0.33 -1.22 -11.35
CA ASN A 49 -1.05 -1.07 -10.87
C ASN A 49 -1.44 0.41 -10.76
N ALA A 50 -0.52 1.28 -10.35
CA ALA A 50 -0.76 2.72 -10.29
C ALA A 50 -0.90 3.41 -11.67
N HIS A 51 -0.41 2.78 -12.74
CA HIS A 51 -0.37 3.35 -14.10
C HIS A 51 -1.17 2.52 -15.12
N LYS A 52 -2.07 1.64 -14.66
CA LYS A 52 -2.79 0.68 -15.51
C LYS A 52 -3.62 1.34 -16.62
N ASP A 53 -4.07 2.59 -16.42
CA ASP A 53 -4.91 3.30 -17.37
C ASP A 53 -4.13 4.13 -18.41
N GLY A 54 -2.80 4.28 -18.26
CA GLY A 54 -1.93 5.03 -19.18
C GLY A 54 -2.25 6.53 -19.36
N SER A 55 -3.35 7.01 -18.78
CA SER A 55 -3.97 8.31 -19.09
C SER A 55 -3.12 9.51 -18.66
N HIS A 56 -2.20 9.28 -17.72
CA HIS A 56 -1.27 10.30 -17.27
C HIS A 56 -0.38 10.77 -18.42
N TRP A 57 0.22 9.86 -19.19
CA TRP A 57 1.22 10.20 -20.20
C TRP A 57 0.64 10.86 -21.45
N GLU A 58 -0.59 10.52 -21.82
CA GLU A 58 -1.28 11.14 -22.95
C GLU A 58 -1.43 12.66 -22.74
N LYS A 59 -1.83 13.08 -21.53
CA LYS A 59 -1.97 14.50 -21.17
C LYS A 59 -0.66 15.27 -21.24
N TYR A 60 0.45 14.68 -20.78
CA TYR A 60 1.76 15.33 -20.87
C TYR A 60 2.25 15.43 -22.31
N THR A 61 2.06 14.37 -23.10
CA THR A 61 2.45 14.34 -24.51
C THR A 61 1.74 15.44 -25.30
N GLU A 62 0.44 15.62 -25.06
CA GLU A 62 -0.34 16.70 -25.67
C GLU A 62 0.19 18.09 -25.26
N ALA A 63 0.45 18.30 -23.96
CA ALA A 63 0.90 19.59 -23.43
C ALA A 63 2.27 20.03 -23.95
N VAL A 64 3.11 19.10 -24.41
CA VAL A 64 4.46 19.38 -24.94
C VAL A 64 4.56 19.21 -26.45
N HIS A 65 3.43 19.06 -27.16
CA HIS A 65 3.44 18.84 -28.60
C HIS A 65 4.14 19.99 -29.35
N GLY A 66 5.16 19.64 -30.16
CA GLY A 66 5.99 20.60 -30.89
C GLY A 66 7.16 21.18 -30.10
N CYS A 67 7.34 20.80 -28.84
CA CYS A 67 8.53 21.12 -28.04
C CYS A 67 9.59 20.01 -28.17
N SER A 68 10.87 20.38 -28.07
CA SER A 68 11.99 19.44 -27.97
C SER A 68 12.62 19.57 -26.58
N ALA A 69 12.75 18.46 -25.87
CA ALA A 69 13.34 18.43 -24.54
C ALA A 69 14.84 18.77 -24.61
N LYS A 70 15.31 19.61 -23.68
CA LYS A 70 16.73 20.05 -23.62
C LYS A 70 17.49 19.52 -22.42
N GLN A 71 16.79 19.30 -21.32
CA GLN A 71 17.34 18.82 -20.06
C GLN A 71 16.25 18.06 -19.30
N VAL A 72 16.67 17.16 -18.43
CA VAL A 72 15.78 16.40 -17.54
C VAL A 72 16.43 16.29 -16.17
N TRP A 73 15.61 16.45 -15.13
CA TRP A 73 15.97 16.13 -13.75
C TRP A 73 14.93 15.15 -13.23
N LEU A 74 15.37 13.95 -12.87
CA LEU A 74 14.49 12.86 -12.47
C LEU A 74 14.77 12.44 -11.03
N LEU A 75 13.72 12.41 -10.22
CA LEU A 75 13.74 11.78 -8.90
C LEU A 75 12.81 10.57 -8.93
N ALA A 76 13.41 9.38 -8.84
CA ALA A 76 12.67 8.12 -8.78
C ALA A 76 12.78 7.50 -7.39
N ARG A 77 11.67 6.94 -6.90
CA ARG A 77 11.69 6.04 -5.75
C ARG A 77 12.32 4.71 -6.19
N HIS A 78 12.84 3.95 -5.23
CA HIS A 78 13.17 2.55 -5.49
C HIS A 78 11.92 1.77 -5.97
N GLY A 79 12.15 0.69 -6.72
CA GLY A 79 11.08 -0.25 -7.11
C GLY A 79 10.54 -1.06 -5.92
N THR A 80 9.63 -1.98 -6.21
CA THR A 80 9.04 -2.90 -5.24
C THR A 80 10.10 -3.65 -4.44
N ARG A 81 9.87 -3.78 -3.13
CA ARG A 81 10.84 -4.34 -2.17
C ARG A 81 10.19 -5.30 -1.19
N PHE A 82 11.01 -6.09 -0.52
CA PHE A 82 10.61 -6.86 0.66
C PHE A 82 10.31 -5.96 1.88
N PRO A 83 9.63 -6.48 2.91
CA PRO A 83 9.20 -5.70 4.06
C PRO A 83 10.38 -5.16 4.89
N THR A 84 10.09 -4.20 5.78
CA THR A 84 11.10 -3.77 6.76
C THR A 84 11.28 -4.85 7.82
N ALA A 85 12.42 -4.87 8.54
CA ALA A 85 12.64 -5.86 9.60
C ALA A 85 11.54 -5.87 10.67
N ASN A 86 10.97 -4.70 10.98
CA ASN A 86 9.86 -4.59 11.91
C ASN A 86 8.58 -5.22 11.36
N ASP A 87 8.24 -4.92 10.10
CA ASP A 87 7.07 -5.50 9.44
C ASP A 87 7.23 -7.02 9.32
N MET A 88 8.41 -7.52 8.90
CA MET A 88 8.69 -8.96 8.82
C MET A 88 8.43 -9.65 10.16
N GLY A 89 8.95 -9.10 11.26
CA GLY A 89 8.73 -9.65 12.60
C GLY A 89 7.25 -9.68 13.00
N HIS A 90 6.49 -8.67 12.60
CA HIS A 90 5.06 -8.59 12.84
C HIS A 90 4.27 -9.64 12.04
N LEU A 91 4.55 -9.74 10.74
CA LEU A 91 3.90 -10.67 9.82
C LEU A 91 4.18 -12.13 10.20
N VAL A 92 5.45 -12.48 10.43
CA VAL A 92 5.87 -13.83 10.88
C VAL A 92 5.20 -14.22 12.19
N LYS A 93 4.99 -13.27 13.11
CA LYS A 93 4.36 -13.54 14.40
C LYS A 93 2.85 -13.75 14.29
N LEU A 94 2.15 -12.93 13.51
CA LEU A 94 0.69 -12.87 13.54
C LEU A 94 0.01 -13.75 12.50
N LEU A 95 0.55 -13.83 11.28
CA LEU A 95 -0.16 -14.43 10.15
C LEU A 95 -0.23 -15.96 10.18
N PRO A 96 0.82 -16.71 10.55
CA PRO A 96 0.72 -18.17 10.65
C PRO A 96 -0.40 -18.65 11.60
N PRO A 97 -0.49 -18.21 12.87
CA PRO A 97 -1.60 -18.64 13.74
C PRO A 97 -2.96 -18.09 13.28
N LEU A 98 -3.00 -16.90 12.66
CA LEU A 98 -4.24 -16.35 12.11
C LEU A 98 -4.76 -17.17 10.93
N SER A 99 -3.87 -17.62 10.03
CA SER A 99 -4.21 -18.50 8.91
C SER A 99 -4.86 -19.79 9.40
N GLN A 100 -4.31 -20.41 10.45
CA GLN A 100 -4.84 -21.63 11.05
C GLN A 100 -6.25 -21.39 11.61
N ARG A 101 -6.45 -20.29 12.34
CA ARG A 101 -7.78 -19.93 12.89
C ARG A 101 -8.81 -19.66 11.78
N ILE A 102 -8.43 -19.00 10.68
CA ILE A 102 -9.31 -18.78 9.54
C ILE A 102 -9.74 -20.12 8.92
N ARG A 103 -8.79 -21.04 8.70
CA ARG A 103 -9.10 -22.39 8.19
C ARG A 103 -10.01 -23.15 9.14
N ASP A 104 -9.76 -23.08 10.44
CA ASP A 104 -10.59 -23.76 11.43
C ASP A 104 -11.99 -23.15 11.52
N ASN A 105 -12.14 -21.83 11.41
CA ASN A 105 -13.46 -21.19 11.31
C ASN A 105 -14.23 -21.72 10.09
N HIS A 106 -13.58 -21.75 8.92
CA HIS A 106 -14.17 -22.22 7.68
C HIS A 106 -14.62 -23.69 7.74
N ARG A 107 -13.80 -24.56 8.35
CA ARG A 107 -14.15 -25.99 8.60
C ARG A 107 -15.37 -26.19 9.50
N HIS A 108 -15.74 -25.18 10.28
CA HIS A 108 -16.93 -25.17 11.13
C HIS A 108 -18.07 -24.35 10.51
N ASP A 109 -18.07 -24.17 9.19
CA ASP A 109 -19.06 -23.42 8.43
C ASP A 109 -19.25 -21.97 8.93
N ARG A 110 -18.17 -21.35 9.44
CA ARG A 110 -18.16 -19.94 9.88
C ARG A 110 -17.41 -19.07 8.90
N GLY A 111 -17.91 -17.84 8.73
CA GLY A 111 -17.39 -16.90 7.74
C GLY A 111 -17.92 -17.23 6.36
N CYS A 112 -17.28 -16.67 5.33
CA CYS A 112 -17.73 -16.90 3.97
C CYS A 112 -16.69 -16.65 2.88
N LEU A 113 -15.41 -16.80 3.23
CA LEU A 113 -14.41 -16.93 2.19
C LEU A 113 -14.71 -18.16 1.32
N LYS A 114 -14.39 -18.06 0.03
CA LYS A 114 -14.52 -19.20 -0.89
C LYS A 114 -13.49 -20.27 -0.52
N GLU A 115 -13.83 -21.54 -0.73
CA GLU A 115 -12.92 -22.68 -0.47
C GLU A 115 -11.54 -22.47 -1.13
N HIS A 116 -11.53 -21.95 -2.37
CA HIS A 116 -10.31 -21.61 -3.07
C HIS A 116 -9.41 -20.65 -2.27
N ASP A 117 -9.96 -19.58 -1.72
CA ASP A 117 -9.18 -18.55 -1.00
C ASP A 117 -8.67 -19.08 0.34
N VAL A 118 -9.48 -19.89 1.03
CA VAL A 118 -9.08 -20.56 2.28
C VAL A 118 -8.01 -21.63 2.02
N SER A 119 -8.10 -22.35 0.91
CA SER A 119 -7.12 -23.39 0.55
C SER A 119 -5.72 -22.82 0.37
N GLN A 120 -5.60 -21.59 -0.16
CA GLN A 120 -4.32 -20.88 -0.31
C GLN A 120 -3.68 -20.48 1.02
N LEU A 121 -4.44 -20.47 2.11
CA LEU A 121 -3.91 -20.25 3.46
C LEU A 121 -3.33 -21.53 4.08
N THR A 122 -3.51 -22.71 3.46
CA THR A 122 -2.99 -23.99 3.98
C THR A 122 -1.48 -23.98 4.01
N ASP A 123 -0.92 -24.25 5.19
CA ASP A 123 0.52 -24.21 5.45
C ASP A 123 1.19 -22.94 4.92
N TRP A 124 0.46 -21.81 4.97
CA TRP A 124 0.98 -20.53 4.53
C TRP A 124 2.11 -20.09 5.47
N PHE A 125 3.23 -19.72 4.86
CA PHE A 125 4.37 -19.10 5.53
C PHE A 125 4.80 -17.85 4.76
N PRO A 126 5.35 -16.84 5.43
CA PRO A 126 5.85 -15.65 4.77
C PRO A 126 6.90 -16.00 3.70
N PRO A 127 6.78 -15.49 2.46
CA PRO A 127 7.65 -15.88 1.35
C PRO A 127 8.97 -15.11 1.36
N PHE A 128 9.55 -14.88 2.54
CA PHE A 128 10.77 -14.11 2.73
C PHE A 128 11.50 -14.50 4.01
N GLU A 129 12.80 -14.26 4.03
CA GLU A 129 13.67 -14.43 5.19
C GLU A 129 14.19 -13.06 5.69
N LEU A 130 14.77 -13.04 6.90
CA LEU A 130 15.33 -11.81 7.46
C LEU A 130 16.47 -11.21 6.60
N ARG A 131 17.17 -12.02 5.80
CA ARG A 131 18.20 -11.55 4.87
C ARG A 131 17.63 -10.65 3.76
N ASP A 132 16.35 -10.85 3.43
CA ASP A 132 15.67 -10.13 2.35
C ASP A 132 15.19 -8.74 2.81
N ARG A 133 15.34 -8.40 4.11
CA ARG A 133 14.83 -7.16 4.71
C ARG A 133 15.18 -5.91 3.90
N GLU A 134 14.14 -5.17 3.54
CA GLU A 134 14.21 -3.96 2.72
C GLU A 134 14.98 -4.08 1.38
N GLN A 135 15.31 -5.29 0.91
CA GLN A 135 15.96 -5.50 -0.38
C GLN A 135 14.96 -5.33 -1.51
N LEU A 136 15.48 -4.91 -2.67
CA LEU A 136 14.67 -4.81 -3.89
C LEU A 136 14.20 -6.23 -4.27
N GLN A 137 12.91 -6.38 -4.50
CA GLN A 137 12.33 -7.66 -4.92
C GLN A 137 12.34 -7.72 -6.46
N GLU A 138 12.23 -8.91 -7.04
CA GLU A 138 12.32 -9.16 -8.49
C GLU A 138 11.38 -8.26 -9.33
N MET A 139 10.12 -8.08 -8.91
CA MET A 139 9.19 -7.15 -9.55
C MET A 139 9.72 -5.71 -9.52
N GLY A 140 10.44 -5.32 -8.47
CA GLY A 140 11.12 -4.02 -8.42
C GLY A 140 12.25 -3.88 -9.44
N HIS A 141 12.85 -4.97 -9.91
CA HIS A 141 13.83 -4.94 -11.00
C HIS A 141 13.13 -4.68 -12.33
N GLU A 142 12.01 -5.37 -12.57
CA GLU A 142 11.18 -5.23 -13.76
C GLU A 142 10.55 -3.83 -13.86
N GLU A 143 9.99 -3.32 -12.76
CA GLU A 143 9.45 -1.96 -12.67
C GLU A 143 10.49 -0.92 -13.05
N MET A 144 11.68 -0.96 -12.43
CA MET A 144 12.71 0.05 -12.70
C MET A 144 13.24 -0.04 -14.14
N ALA A 145 13.41 -1.25 -14.68
CA ALA A 145 13.79 -1.42 -16.08
C ALA A 145 12.72 -0.90 -17.04
N SER A 146 11.45 -1.23 -16.81
CA SER A 146 10.33 -0.73 -17.61
C SER A 146 10.25 0.81 -17.57
N ILE A 147 10.42 1.41 -16.39
CA ILE A 147 10.48 2.87 -16.24
C ILE A 147 11.64 3.45 -17.06
N GLY A 148 12.83 2.84 -17.01
CA GLY A 148 13.99 3.28 -17.77
C GLY A 148 13.76 3.24 -19.29
N THR A 149 13.18 2.15 -19.80
CA THR A 149 12.80 2.00 -21.20
C THR A 149 11.79 3.06 -21.61
N HIS A 150 10.76 3.28 -20.79
CA HIS A 150 9.74 4.29 -21.03
C HIS A 150 10.35 5.71 -21.15
N TRP A 151 11.25 6.10 -20.25
CA TRP A 151 11.88 7.42 -20.33
C TRP A 151 12.71 7.61 -21.59
N ARG A 152 13.40 6.56 -22.07
CA ARG A 152 14.14 6.61 -23.34
C ARG A 152 13.22 6.81 -24.54
N GLU A 153 12.09 6.11 -24.55
CA GLU A 153 11.09 6.22 -25.62
C GLU A 153 10.33 7.57 -25.58
N PHE A 154 10.07 8.07 -24.37
CA PHE A 154 9.33 9.31 -24.15
C PHE A 154 10.16 10.55 -24.49
N LEU A 155 11.47 10.55 -24.22
CA LEU A 155 12.37 11.67 -24.52
C LEU A 155 13.55 11.24 -25.42
N PRO A 156 13.27 10.84 -26.68
CA PRO A 156 14.31 10.32 -27.57
C PRO A 156 15.35 11.38 -27.92
N ASP A 157 14.98 12.66 -27.96
CA ASP A 157 15.91 13.79 -28.16
C ASP A 157 17.03 13.86 -27.12
N LEU A 158 16.79 13.33 -25.90
CA LEU A 158 17.77 13.34 -24.81
C LEU A 158 18.48 12.00 -24.63
N PHE A 159 17.78 10.89 -24.91
CA PHE A 159 18.24 9.55 -24.52
C PHE A 159 18.57 8.62 -25.68
N ASN A 160 18.34 9.02 -26.94
CA ASN A 160 18.79 8.26 -28.10
C ASN A 160 20.27 8.51 -28.42
N VAL A 161 21.11 8.35 -27.40
CA VAL A 161 22.57 8.51 -27.43
C VAL A 161 23.20 7.41 -26.58
N ASP A 162 24.47 7.11 -26.83
CA ASP A 162 25.22 6.22 -25.95
C ASP A 162 25.42 6.86 -24.57
N PHE A 163 25.58 6.03 -23.54
CA PHE A 163 25.85 6.52 -22.20
C PHE A 163 27.19 7.27 -22.17
N ASP A 164 27.14 8.54 -21.77
CA ASP A 164 28.32 9.37 -21.52
C ASP A 164 28.25 9.95 -20.09
N PRO A 165 29.23 9.66 -19.21
CA PRO A 165 29.24 10.17 -17.84
C PRO A 165 29.37 11.70 -17.75
N SER A 166 29.73 12.39 -18.83
CA SER A 166 29.71 13.86 -18.92
C SER A 166 28.31 14.43 -19.18
N LEU A 167 27.40 13.62 -19.74
CA LEU A 167 26.01 14.00 -20.03
C LEU A 167 25.04 13.54 -18.94
N PHE A 168 25.28 12.37 -18.35
CA PHE A 168 24.38 11.76 -17.37
C PHE A 168 24.96 11.77 -15.97
N LYS A 169 24.34 12.56 -15.08
CA LYS A 169 24.63 12.54 -13.65
C LYS A 169 23.66 11.60 -12.93
N ILE A 170 24.18 10.49 -12.43
CA ILE A 170 23.43 9.52 -11.63
C ILE A 170 23.74 9.76 -10.15
N ASP A 171 22.76 9.60 -9.27
CA ASP A 171 22.97 9.57 -7.82
C ASP A 171 21.93 8.64 -7.17
N PHE A 172 22.26 8.07 -6.02
CA PHE A 172 21.38 7.20 -5.24
C PHE A 172 21.77 7.22 -3.77
N THR A 173 20.88 6.70 -2.93
CA THR A 173 21.11 6.70 -1.49
C THR A 173 21.93 5.50 -1.02
N VAL A 174 22.45 5.56 0.21
CA VAL A 174 23.16 4.44 0.88
C VAL A 174 22.32 3.17 1.11
N LYS A 175 21.10 3.09 0.58
CA LYS A 175 20.26 1.89 0.68
C LYS A 175 20.51 1.03 -0.55
N ASN A 176 20.89 -0.23 -0.36
CA ASN A 176 21.15 -1.18 -1.45
C ASN A 176 20.01 -1.20 -2.50
N ARG A 177 18.75 -1.20 -2.05
CA ARG A 177 17.59 -1.12 -2.96
C ARG A 177 17.59 0.10 -3.90
N THR A 178 18.14 1.25 -3.50
CA THR A 178 18.18 2.44 -4.37
C THR A 178 19.32 2.35 -5.38
N GLU A 179 20.44 1.74 -5.02
CA GLU A 179 21.54 1.42 -5.95
C GLU A 179 21.07 0.41 -7.00
N GLN A 180 20.46 -0.70 -6.57
CA GLN A 180 19.90 -1.69 -7.49
C GLN A 180 18.80 -1.10 -8.38
N SER A 181 17.97 -0.20 -7.85
CA SER A 181 16.96 0.49 -8.65
C SER A 181 17.58 1.38 -9.72
N ALA A 182 18.65 2.11 -9.40
CA ALA A 182 19.39 2.92 -10.37
C ALA A 182 20.01 2.02 -11.46
N TYR A 183 20.60 0.89 -11.07
CA TYR A 183 21.12 -0.09 -12.01
C TYR A 183 20.04 -0.60 -12.98
N HIS A 184 18.89 -1.09 -12.48
CA HIS A 184 17.84 -1.61 -13.35
C HIS A 184 17.18 -0.53 -14.21
N PHE A 185 17.06 0.70 -13.70
CA PHE A 185 16.64 1.84 -14.51
C PHE A 185 17.59 2.08 -15.69
N LEU A 186 18.90 2.10 -15.44
CA LEU A 186 19.91 2.27 -16.48
C LEU A 186 19.97 1.08 -17.43
N ARG A 187 19.72 -0.15 -16.94
CA ARG A 187 19.56 -1.34 -17.78
C ARG A 187 18.43 -1.15 -18.79
N GLY A 188 17.25 -0.72 -18.32
CA GLY A 188 16.11 -0.47 -19.20
C GLY A 188 16.33 0.67 -20.18
N MET A 189 17.09 1.68 -19.77
CA MET A 189 17.41 2.85 -20.59
C MET A 189 18.50 2.55 -21.63
N PHE A 190 19.64 1.97 -21.24
CA PHE A 190 20.84 1.86 -22.09
C PHE A 190 21.22 0.43 -22.49
N GLY A 191 20.52 -0.58 -21.97
CA GLY A 191 20.81 -1.99 -22.20
C GLY A 191 21.79 -2.61 -21.20
N GLU A 192 21.79 -3.94 -21.12
CA GLU A 192 22.57 -4.74 -20.16
C GLU A 192 24.09 -4.55 -20.34
N ASP A 193 24.59 -4.63 -21.58
CA ASP A 193 26.02 -4.50 -21.87
C ASP A 193 26.56 -3.13 -21.48
N THR A 194 25.79 -2.07 -21.72
CA THR A 194 26.17 -0.71 -21.36
C THR A 194 26.22 -0.56 -19.85
N VAL A 195 25.15 -0.92 -19.14
CA VAL A 195 25.08 -0.72 -17.68
C VAL A 195 26.14 -1.53 -16.93
N GLY A 196 26.51 -2.72 -17.43
CA GLY A 196 27.60 -3.52 -16.87
C GLY A 196 28.98 -2.84 -16.92
N ASN A 197 29.15 -1.82 -17.77
CA ASN A 197 30.39 -1.05 -17.92
C ASN A 197 30.31 0.35 -17.27
N ILE A 198 29.15 0.76 -16.73
CA ILE A 198 29.00 2.06 -16.05
C ILE A 198 29.60 1.97 -14.64
N GLU A 199 30.56 2.84 -14.34
CA GLU A 199 31.02 3.06 -12.97
C GLU A 199 30.00 3.92 -12.22
N LEU A 200 29.14 3.29 -11.41
CA LEU A 200 28.19 3.99 -10.55
C LEU A 200 28.91 4.77 -9.44
N PRO A 201 28.42 5.97 -9.07
CA PRO A 201 29.01 6.75 -8.00
C PRO A 201 28.93 6.03 -6.65
N LYS A 202 29.84 6.36 -5.74
CA LYS A 202 29.76 5.87 -4.35
C LYS A 202 28.64 6.60 -3.60
N ALA A 203 27.70 5.84 -3.06
CA ALA A 203 26.68 6.39 -2.18
C ALA A 203 27.31 7.04 -0.93
N TYR A 204 26.70 8.11 -0.44
CA TYR A 204 27.21 8.88 0.69
C TYR A 204 26.12 9.28 1.69
N SER A 205 26.52 9.58 2.92
CA SER A 205 25.65 10.06 4.00
C SER A 205 26.40 11.07 4.88
N PRO A 206 25.79 12.19 5.29
CA PRO A 206 24.42 12.60 4.96
C PRO A 206 24.29 13.01 3.49
N ASN A 207 23.20 12.58 2.84
CA ASN A 207 22.84 13.05 1.51
C ASN A 207 21.74 14.11 1.64
N PHE A 208 22.09 15.36 1.36
CA PHE A 208 21.19 16.51 1.48
C PHE A 208 20.22 16.68 0.31
N ILE A 209 20.36 15.90 -0.78
CA ILE A 209 19.51 15.99 -1.98
C ILE A 209 18.46 14.87 -1.97
N LEU A 210 18.88 13.64 -1.68
CA LEU A 210 18.03 12.43 -1.76
C LEU A 210 17.52 11.95 -0.40
N ARG A 211 18.16 12.38 0.70
CA ARG A 211 17.79 12.01 2.09
C ARG A 211 17.77 13.20 3.03
N PHE A 212 17.39 14.37 2.53
CA PHE A 212 17.37 15.63 3.28
C PHE A 212 16.68 15.54 4.66
N TYR A 213 15.59 14.77 4.77
CA TYR A 213 14.84 14.59 6.02
C TYR A 213 15.70 13.94 7.12
N LYS A 214 16.61 13.02 6.76
CA LYS A 214 17.58 12.42 7.70
C LYS A 214 18.70 13.37 8.12
N ALA A 215 18.91 14.47 7.38
CA ALA A 215 19.90 15.48 7.70
C ALA A 215 19.32 16.64 8.54
N CYS A 216 18.03 16.58 8.93
CA CYS A 216 17.37 17.59 9.75
C CYS A 216 17.16 17.07 11.19
N PRO A 217 18.03 17.44 12.17
CA PRO A 217 17.89 16.97 13.55
C PRO A 217 16.56 17.36 14.20
N ARG A 218 16.01 18.50 13.81
CA ARG A 218 14.72 18.97 14.31
C ARG A 218 13.57 18.07 13.84
N TRP A 219 13.52 17.75 12.54
CA TRP A 219 12.52 16.83 11.98
C TRP A 219 12.63 15.43 12.60
N LEU A 220 13.84 14.92 12.82
CA LEU A 220 14.07 13.62 13.47
C LEU A 220 13.53 13.55 14.90
N ARG A 221 13.48 14.66 15.63
CA ARG A 221 12.93 14.71 16.99
C ARG A 221 11.43 14.99 17.01
N GLU A 222 10.97 15.93 16.19
CA GLU A 222 9.61 16.46 16.24
C GLU A 222 8.62 15.67 15.38
N VAL A 223 9.08 14.93 14.36
CA VAL A 223 8.19 14.28 13.37
C VAL A 223 8.43 12.78 13.26
N TYR A 224 9.68 12.37 13.02
CA TYR A 224 9.99 10.98 12.67
C TYR A 224 9.49 9.99 13.72
N LYS A 225 8.56 9.12 13.33
CA LYS A 225 7.93 8.11 14.19
C LYS A 225 7.40 8.68 15.52
N ASN A 226 6.95 9.92 15.53
CA ASN A 226 6.46 10.58 16.74
C ASN A 226 4.96 10.31 16.94
N ASN A 227 4.60 9.95 18.17
CA ASN A 227 3.23 9.58 18.53
C ASN A 227 2.23 10.74 18.41
N GLU A 228 2.64 11.96 18.76
CA GLU A 228 1.75 13.12 18.80
C GLU A 228 1.62 13.82 17.45
N THR A 229 2.69 13.80 16.64
CA THR A 229 2.72 14.52 15.36
C THR A 229 2.52 13.62 14.15
N THR A 230 3.01 12.36 14.17
CA THR A 230 2.91 11.43 13.03
C THR A 230 1.73 10.46 13.17
N TYR A 231 1.54 9.86 14.35
CA TYR A 231 0.57 8.76 14.50
C TYR A 231 -0.78 9.16 15.09
N LYS A 232 -0.88 10.34 15.71
CA LYS A 232 -2.08 10.79 16.42
C LYS A 232 -3.37 10.64 15.60
N GLU A 233 -3.43 11.21 14.41
CA GLU A 233 -4.65 11.19 13.60
C GLU A 233 -4.96 9.79 13.06
N ARG A 234 -3.92 8.99 12.78
CA ARG A 234 -4.10 7.57 12.44
C ARG A 234 -4.77 6.79 13.58
N TRP A 235 -4.39 7.04 14.84
CA TRP A 235 -5.02 6.40 16.00
C TRP A 235 -6.41 6.95 16.31
N LEU A 236 -6.64 8.26 16.15
CA LEU A 236 -8.00 8.80 16.27
C LEU A 236 -8.93 8.19 15.21
N PHE A 237 -8.42 7.93 14.01
CA PHE A 237 -9.19 7.27 12.96
C PHE A 237 -9.60 5.84 13.34
N THR A 238 -8.79 5.09 14.09
CA THR A 238 -9.18 3.74 14.54
C THR A 238 -10.37 3.74 15.50
N GLU A 239 -10.65 4.88 16.14
CA GLU A 239 -11.80 5.04 17.03
C GLU A 239 -13.10 5.41 16.31
N THR A 240 -13.05 5.71 15.00
CA THR A 240 -14.22 6.10 14.22
C THR A 240 -15.11 4.90 13.87
N GLU A 241 -16.38 5.19 13.59
CA GLU A 241 -17.35 4.19 13.16
C GLU A 241 -16.94 3.48 11.86
N HIS A 242 -16.26 4.18 10.94
CA HIS A 242 -15.79 3.59 9.69
C HIS A 242 -14.75 2.49 9.93
N PHE A 243 -13.75 2.77 10.77
CA PHE A 243 -12.72 1.79 11.09
C PHE A 243 -13.28 0.62 11.90
N LYS A 244 -14.07 0.91 12.94
CA LYS A 244 -14.72 -0.13 13.75
C LYS A 244 -15.63 -1.02 12.91
N LYS A 245 -16.43 -0.44 12.01
CA LYS A 245 -17.29 -1.19 11.07
C LYS A 245 -16.47 -2.11 10.18
N MET A 246 -15.36 -1.64 9.60
CA MET A 246 -14.45 -2.47 8.80
C MET A 246 -13.90 -3.64 9.63
N VAL A 247 -13.41 -3.38 10.85
CA VAL A 247 -12.90 -4.43 11.74
C VAL A 247 -13.97 -5.51 12.00
N HIS A 248 -15.19 -5.10 12.30
CA HIS A 248 -16.31 -6.03 12.51
C HIS A 248 -16.64 -6.83 11.23
N ALA A 249 -16.72 -6.16 10.07
CA ALA A 249 -17.04 -6.79 8.80
C ALA A 249 -16.00 -7.82 8.38
N VAL A 250 -14.71 -7.45 8.40
CA VAL A 250 -13.59 -8.36 8.07
C VAL A 250 -13.53 -9.53 9.06
N SER A 251 -13.71 -9.28 10.36
CA SER A 251 -13.72 -10.36 11.37
C SER A 251 -14.85 -11.36 11.14
N ALA A 252 -16.05 -10.87 10.84
CA ALA A 252 -17.22 -11.72 10.54
C ALA A 252 -17.00 -12.53 9.26
N ARG A 253 -16.47 -11.92 8.19
CA ARG A 253 -16.15 -12.57 6.91
C ARG A 253 -15.18 -13.74 7.07
N LEU A 254 -14.22 -13.59 7.98
CA LEU A 254 -13.24 -14.60 8.37
C LEU A 254 -13.75 -15.61 9.42
N GLY A 255 -15.01 -15.49 9.85
CA GLY A 255 -15.68 -16.41 10.77
C GLY A 255 -15.35 -16.22 12.26
N PHE A 256 -14.76 -15.10 12.65
CA PHE A 256 -14.47 -14.78 14.05
C PHE A 256 -15.71 -14.27 14.79
N MET A 257 -15.93 -14.76 16.02
CA MET A 257 -17.03 -14.32 16.89
C MET A 257 -16.72 -13.01 17.63
N HIS A 258 -15.44 -12.64 17.69
CA HIS A 258 -14.95 -11.42 18.30
C HIS A 258 -14.11 -10.63 17.30
N PRO A 259 -14.11 -9.30 17.39
CA PRO A 259 -13.27 -8.46 16.54
C PRO A 259 -11.79 -8.88 16.63
N LEU A 260 -11.13 -8.98 15.49
CA LEU A 260 -9.67 -9.06 15.43
C LEU A 260 -9.05 -7.74 15.91
N SER A 261 -7.82 -7.81 16.39
CA SER A 261 -7.06 -6.63 16.78
C SER A 261 -6.66 -5.78 15.57
N THR A 262 -6.42 -4.49 15.80
CA THR A 262 -5.87 -3.58 14.78
C THR A 262 -4.55 -4.10 14.20
N ASP A 263 -3.71 -4.74 15.02
CA ASP A 263 -2.44 -5.32 14.59
C ASP A 263 -2.65 -6.50 13.64
N GLU A 264 -3.60 -7.40 13.92
CA GLU A 264 -3.99 -8.49 13.00
C GLU A 264 -4.55 -7.92 11.69
N MET A 265 -5.39 -6.88 11.73
CA MET A 265 -5.94 -6.22 10.54
C MET A 265 -4.84 -5.59 9.67
N VAL A 266 -3.93 -4.86 10.30
CA VAL A 266 -2.79 -4.25 9.62
C VAL A 266 -1.87 -5.32 9.05
N ALA A 267 -1.63 -6.43 9.75
CA ALA A 267 -0.79 -7.52 9.25
C ALA A 267 -1.40 -8.18 8.00
N MET A 268 -2.71 -8.48 7.99
CA MET A 268 -3.38 -9.04 6.81
C MET A 268 -3.34 -8.08 5.62
N TYR A 269 -3.63 -6.79 5.88
CA TYR A 269 -3.58 -5.77 4.83
C TYR A 269 -2.15 -5.55 4.30
N ASP A 270 -1.14 -5.59 5.19
CA ASP A 270 0.27 -5.49 4.81
C ASP A 270 0.72 -6.65 3.94
N GLU A 271 0.38 -7.90 4.30
CA GLU A 271 0.72 -9.04 3.46
C GLU A 271 0.00 -9.02 2.12
N CYS A 272 -1.30 -8.70 2.11
CA CYS A 272 -2.07 -8.50 0.90
C CYS A 272 -1.36 -7.54 -0.07
N ARG A 273 -0.98 -6.35 0.40
CA ARG A 273 -0.34 -5.34 -0.47
C ARG A 273 1.10 -5.70 -0.85
N TYR A 274 1.81 -6.45 -0.02
CA TYR A 274 3.13 -6.97 -0.38
C TYR A 274 3.01 -8.04 -1.48
N GLU A 275 2.17 -9.06 -1.31
CA GLU A 275 1.95 -10.09 -2.32
C GLU A 275 1.39 -9.50 -3.62
N ALA A 276 0.48 -8.52 -3.54
CA ALA A 276 -0.06 -7.82 -4.71
C ALA A 276 1.01 -7.01 -5.47
N ALA A 277 2.02 -6.49 -4.77
CA ALA A 277 3.14 -5.80 -5.40
C ALA A 277 4.18 -6.78 -5.95
N TRP A 278 4.43 -7.92 -5.29
CA TRP A 278 5.39 -8.92 -5.77
C TRP A 278 4.86 -9.73 -6.95
N TRP A 279 3.56 -10.03 -6.94
CA TRP A 279 2.91 -10.90 -7.92
C TRP A 279 1.56 -10.33 -8.36
N PRO A 280 1.54 -9.27 -9.19
CA PRO A 280 0.31 -8.59 -9.59
C PRO A 280 -0.67 -9.49 -10.36
N GLN A 281 -0.19 -10.60 -10.94
CA GLN A 281 -1.00 -11.58 -11.66
C GLN A 281 -1.66 -12.62 -10.74
N ARG A 282 -1.32 -12.63 -9.44
CA ARG A 282 -1.85 -13.57 -8.45
C ARG A 282 -2.70 -12.83 -7.43
N LYS A 283 -3.93 -13.32 -7.21
CA LYS A 283 -4.75 -12.86 -6.08
C LYS A 283 -4.21 -13.43 -4.78
N SER A 284 -3.74 -12.56 -3.88
CA SER A 284 -3.35 -12.92 -2.52
C SER A 284 -4.54 -13.44 -1.72
N ALA A 285 -4.34 -14.51 -0.96
CA ALA A 285 -5.35 -15.03 -0.04
C ALA A 285 -5.71 -14.00 1.04
N TRP A 286 -4.73 -13.20 1.48
CA TRP A 286 -4.92 -12.16 2.48
C TRP A 286 -5.75 -10.98 1.97
N CYS A 287 -5.73 -10.70 0.66
CA CYS A 287 -6.59 -9.69 0.07
C CYS A 287 -8.07 -10.09 0.07
N SER A 288 -8.38 -11.38 0.05
CA SER A 288 -9.77 -11.90 0.02
C SER A 288 -10.53 -11.61 1.32
N ALA A 289 -9.83 -11.22 2.38
CA ALA A 289 -10.44 -10.81 3.64
C ALA A 289 -11.15 -9.45 3.55
N PHE A 290 -10.87 -8.62 2.54
CA PHE A 290 -11.29 -7.22 2.46
C PHE A 290 -12.24 -6.98 1.29
N SER A 291 -13.32 -6.23 1.54
CA SER A 291 -14.16 -5.62 0.48
C SER A 291 -13.53 -4.34 -0.05
N HIS A 292 -14.06 -3.80 -1.15
CA HIS A 292 -13.61 -2.51 -1.69
C HIS A 292 -13.63 -1.39 -0.62
N TYR A 293 -14.74 -1.30 0.13
CA TYR A 293 -14.86 -0.34 1.23
C TYR A 293 -13.81 -0.56 2.34
N ASP A 294 -13.50 -1.82 2.66
CA ASP A 294 -12.48 -2.13 3.66
C ASP A 294 -11.08 -1.68 3.17
N PHE A 295 -10.80 -1.80 1.86
CA PHE A 295 -9.57 -1.27 1.25
C PHE A 295 -9.49 0.26 1.36
N GLU A 296 -10.57 0.99 1.07
CA GLU A 296 -10.61 2.46 1.21
C GLU A 296 -10.31 2.89 2.66
N VAL A 297 -10.92 2.21 3.64
CA VAL A 297 -10.71 2.48 5.06
C VAL A 297 -9.25 2.20 5.45
N MET A 298 -8.68 1.07 5.02
CA MET A 298 -7.31 0.70 5.34
C MET A 298 -6.27 1.58 4.64
N GLU A 299 -6.52 1.97 3.39
CA GLU A 299 -5.68 2.93 2.67
C GLU A 299 -5.64 4.27 3.39
N TYR A 300 -6.81 4.84 3.72
CA TYR A 300 -6.86 6.12 4.45
C TYR A 300 -6.13 6.04 5.79
N HIS A 301 -6.29 4.92 6.52
CA HIS A 301 -5.54 4.68 7.75
C HIS A 301 -4.00 4.66 7.54
N GLN A 302 -3.51 4.15 6.40
CA GLN A 302 -2.08 4.23 6.06
C GLN A 302 -1.67 5.64 5.62
N ASP A 303 -2.49 6.30 4.83
CA ASP A 303 -2.22 7.63 4.29
C ASP A 303 -2.11 8.69 5.38
N LEU A 304 -2.91 8.59 6.45
CA LEU A 304 -2.78 9.47 7.62
C LEU A 304 -1.35 9.48 8.17
N LYS A 305 -0.71 8.32 8.31
CA LYS A 305 0.69 8.27 8.76
C LYS A 305 1.60 9.04 7.80
N TYR A 306 1.52 8.76 6.50
CA TYR A 306 2.41 9.37 5.50
C TYR A 306 2.13 10.86 5.29
N TYR A 307 0.88 11.29 5.42
CA TYR A 307 0.50 12.69 5.32
C TYR A 307 1.14 13.52 6.44
N TYR A 308 1.13 13.00 7.67
CA TYR A 308 1.69 13.68 8.83
C TYR A 308 3.21 13.52 8.97
N GLU A 309 3.79 12.37 8.60
CA GLU A 309 5.26 12.16 8.65
C GLU A 309 5.99 12.83 7.48
N ASP A 310 5.46 12.71 6.26
CA ASP A 310 6.20 12.99 5.02
C ASP A 310 5.58 14.10 4.14
N SER A 311 4.35 14.55 4.41
CA SER A 311 3.62 15.56 3.60
C SER A 311 3.22 16.80 4.42
N PHE A 312 2.14 17.49 4.07
CA PHE A 312 1.74 18.77 4.65
C PHE A 312 1.17 18.69 6.08
N GLY A 313 1.02 17.49 6.66
CA GLY A 313 0.51 17.35 8.02
C GLY A 313 1.44 17.91 9.10
N HIS A 314 2.73 18.13 8.81
CA HIS A 314 3.65 18.84 9.70
C HIS A 314 4.39 20.00 8.99
N PRO A 315 4.46 21.21 9.58
CA PRO A 315 5.07 22.39 8.94
C PRO A 315 6.57 22.28 8.59
N LEU A 316 7.27 21.29 9.16
CA LEU A 316 8.68 21.04 8.83
C LEU A 316 8.87 20.24 7.54
N ASN A 317 7.95 19.35 7.18
CA ASN A 317 8.12 18.41 6.08
C ASN A 317 8.47 19.10 4.75
N PRO A 318 7.68 20.09 4.26
CA PRO A 318 8.02 20.78 3.01
C PRO A 318 9.33 21.56 3.09
N LYS A 319 9.73 22.02 4.29
CA LYS A 319 10.99 22.78 4.49
C LYS A 319 12.23 21.91 4.41
N THR A 320 12.09 20.59 4.57
CA THR A 320 13.25 19.70 4.52
C THR A 320 13.78 19.52 3.09
N ALA A 321 12.94 19.67 2.06
CA ALA A 321 13.30 19.42 0.66
C ALA A 321 14.02 20.59 -0.06
N CYS A 322 14.33 21.69 0.63
CA CYS A 322 14.90 22.89 0.01
C CYS A 322 16.18 22.63 -0.79
N GLN A 323 17.04 21.71 -0.32
CA GLN A 323 18.30 21.40 -1.00
C GLN A 323 18.08 20.65 -2.33
N THR A 324 17.08 19.78 -2.39
CA THR A 324 16.65 19.12 -3.64
C THR A 324 16.13 20.14 -4.64
N LEU A 325 15.28 21.07 -4.19
CA LEU A 325 14.77 22.15 -5.05
C LEU A 325 15.89 23.07 -5.55
N ASN A 326 16.89 23.37 -4.71
CA ASN A 326 18.05 24.15 -5.14
C ASN A 326 18.90 23.41 -6.18
N ASP A 327 19.01 22.08 -6.10
CA ASP A 327 19.71 21.28 -7.12
C ASP A 327 18.99 21.34 -8.47
N ILE A 328 17.66 21.19 -8.48
CA ILE A 328 16.80 21.37 -9.65
C ILE A 328 16.99 22.76 -10.27
N ARG A 329 16.88 23.81 -9.45
CA ARG A 329 17.04 25.21 -9.91
C ARG A 329 18.41 25.47 -10.52
N LYS A 330 19.48 24.90 -9.94
CA LYS A 330 20.83 25.02 -10.49
C LYS A 330 20.97 24.33 -11.84
N LEU A 331 20.38 23.14 -12.02
CA LEU A 331 20.43 22.44 -13.30
C LEU A 331 19.77 23.27 -14.41
N PHE A 332 18.55 23.76 -14.15
CA PHE A 332 17.74 24.49 -15.12
C PHE A 332 18.02 25.99 -15.18
N GLN A 333 18.95 26.50 -14.35
CA GLN A 333 19.32 27.92 -14.27
C GLN A 333 18.12 28.85 -13.96
N LEU A 334 17.24 28.43 -13.03
CA LEU A 334 15.98 29.10 -12.64
C LEU A 334 16.07 30.02 -11.41
#